data_AF-A0A653F5N7-F1
#
_entry.id   AF-A0A653F5N7-F1
#
_cell.length_a   1.000
_cell.length_b   1.000
_cell.length_c   1.000
_cell.angle_alpha   90.00
_cell.angle_beta   90.00
_cell.angle_gamma   90.00
#
_symmetry.space_group_name_H-M   'P 1'
#
loop_
_entity.id
_entity.type
_entity.pdbx_description
1 polymer ?
#
loop_
_entity_poly.entity_id
_entity_poly.type
_entity_poly.pdbx_seq_one_letter_code
_entity_poly.pdbx_strand_id
1 'polypeptide(L)'
;MAVQAIFAKAATTVITGLAGVTAYEVLKKVAAKAPLHQTAVSAAELGLRGTRKAEEAAESARLKISDVMAEARERVGEEAPTPAVGHAHDHDH
;
A
#
# COMPACT_ATOMS: atom_id res chain seq x y z
N MET A 1 35.31 -23.28 11.89
CA MET A 1 33.91 -22.98 11.51
C MET A 1 33.35 -21.74 12.22
N ALA A 2 33.44 -21.62 13.56
CA ALA A 2 32.88 -20.47 14.29
C ALA A 2 33.48 -19.09 13.92
N VAL A 3 34.80 -19.02 13.75
CA VAL A 3 35.50 -17.76 13.39
C VAL A 3 35.06 -17.23 12.02
N GLN A 4 34.92 -18.11 11.03
CA GLN A 4 34.44 -17.74 9.68
C GLN A 4 33.00 -17.21 9.71
N ALA A 5 32.14 -17.78 10.55
CA ALA A 5 30.76 -17.30 10.72
C ALA A 5 30.70 -15.91 11.36
N ILE A 6 31.59 -15.59 12.30
CA ILE A 6 31.69 -14.27 12.91
C ILE A 6 32.15 -13.23 11.87
N PHE A 7 33.17 -13.56 11.07
CA PHE A 7 33.63 -12.69 9.99
C PHE A 7 32.56 -12.45 8.92
N ALA A 8 31.81 -13.49 8.54
CA ALA A 8 30.71 -13.35 7.60
C ALA A 8 29.65 -12.37 8.12
N LYS A 9 29.24 -12.48 9.39
CA LYS A 9 28.29 -11.53 10.00
C LYS A 9 28.81 -10.10 10.06
N ALA A 10 30.08 -9.93 10.43
CA ALA A 10 30.70 -8.62 10.45
C ALA A 10 30.72 -7.99 9.05
N ALA A 11 31.10 -8.76 8.03
CA ALA A 11 31.10 -8.30 6.65
C ALA A 11 29.69 -7.89 6.17
N THR A 12 28.67 -8.70 6.44
CA THR A 12 27.28 -8.36 6.10
C THR A 12 26.84 -7.07 6.80
N THR A 13 27.17 -6.90 8.08
CA THR A 13 26.81 -5.69 8.84
C THR A 13 27.45 -4.44 8.24
N VAL A 14 28.71 -4.53 7.83
CA VAL A 14 29.42 -3.42 7.17
C VAL A 14 28.80 -3.10 5.82
N ILE A 15 28.45 -4.11 5.02
CA ILE A 15 27.80 -3.92 3.73
C ILE A 15 26.44 -3.23 3.90
N THR A 16 25.63 -3.68 4.86
CA THR A 16 24.32 -3.06 5.15
C THR A 16 24.50 -1.64 5.69
N GLY A 17 25.49 -1.40 6.56
CA GLY A 17 25.81 -0.06 7.04
C GLY A 17 26.22 0.88 5.91
N LEU A 18 27.07 0.40 4.99
CA LEU A 18 27.51 1.17 3.82
C LEU A 18 26.33 1.46 2.87
N ALA A 19 25.46 0.49 2.63
CA ALA A 19 24.26 0.69 1.84
C ALA A 19 23.34 1.76 2.47
N GLY A 20 23.18 1.74 3.79
CA GLY A 20 22.41 2.75 4.51
C GLY A 20 23.02 4.16 4.40
N VAL A 21 24.33 4.29 4.61
CA VAL A 21 25.03 5.58 4.52
C VAL A 21 24.99 6.14 3.10
N THR A 22 25.22 5.31 2.09
CA THR A 22 25.16 5.73 0.69
C THR A 22 23.75 6.18 0.29
N ALA A 23 22.72 5.42 0.69
CA ALA A 23 21.32 5.81 0.49
C ALA A 23 21.01 7.16 1.17
N TYR A 24 21.45 7.35 2.42
CA TYR A 24 21.25 8.60 3.15
C TYR A 24 21.96 9.79 2.50
N GLU A 25 23.22 9.62 2.08
CA GLU A 25 23.98 10.69 1.42
C GLU A 25 23.36 11.11 0.09
N VAL A 26 22.92 10.15 -0.72
CA VAL A 26 22.23 10.44 -1.98
C VAL A 26 20.95 11.22 -1.69
N LEU A 27 20.14 10.76 -0.73
CA LEU A 27 18.92 11.44 -0.34
C LEU A 27 19.20 12.87 0.15
N LYS A 28 20.21 13.06 1.01
CA LYS A 28 20.63 14.37 1.51
C LYS A 28 21.07 15.30 0.39
N LYS A 29 21.86 14.80 -0.57
CA LYS A 29 22.33 15.58 -1.74
C LYS A 29 21.17 15.98 -2.65
N VAL A 30 20.20 15.08 -2.85
CA VAL A 30 18.98 15.37 -3.61
C VAL A 30 18.13 16.41 -2.88
N ALA A 31 17.88 16.21 -1.59
CA ALA A 31 17.10 17.15 -0.77
C ALA A 31 17.70 18.56 -0.73
N ALA A 32 19.04 18.67 -0.70
CA ALA A 32 19.73 19.95 -0.74
C ALA A 32 19.64 20.68 -2.09
N LYS A 33 19.37 19.97 -3.18
CA LYS A 33 19.31 20.51 -4.55
C LYS A 33 17.89 20.55 -5.13
N ALA A 34 16.93 19.91 -4.47
CA ALA A 34 15.59 19.75 -4.98
C ALA A 34 14.78 21.04 -4.85
N PRO A 35 13.99 21.42 -5.88
CA PRO A 35 13.03 22.50 -5.77
C PRO A 35 11.89 22.06 -4.85
N LEU A 36 12.00 22.37 -3.55
CA LEU A 36 11.10 21.89 -2.48
C LEU A 36 9.61 22.01 -2.84
N HIS A 37 9.22 23.17 -3.39
CA HIS A 37 7.84 23.43 -3.77
C HIS A 37 7.35 22.51 -4.89
N GLN A 38 8.10 22.42 -6.00
CA GLN A 38 7.71 21.57 -7.13
C GLN A 38 7.70 20.08 -6.74
N THR A 39 8.68 19.63 -5.95
CA THR A 39 8.69 18.26 -5.45
C THR A 39 7.51 17.95 -4.53
N ALA A 40 7.12 18.90 -3.67
CA ALA A 40 5.96 18.74 -2.81
C ALA A 40 4.66 18.69 -3.62
N VAL A 41 4.51 19.54 -4.62
CA VAL A 41 3.34 19.56 -5.51
C VAL A 41 3.25 18.26 -6.32
N SER A 42 4.35 17.79 -6.92
CA SER A 42 4.34 16.52 -7.66
C SER A 42 4.08 15.31 -6.75
N ALA A 43 4.62 15.32 -5.52
CA ALA A 43 4.33 14.28 -4.54
C ALA A 43 2.85 14.28 -4.13
N ALA A 44 2.27 15.46 -3.89
CA ALA A 44 0.86 15.59 -3.60
C ALA A 44 -0.02 15.17 -4.78
N GLU A 45 0.33 15.55 -6.02
CA GLU A 45 -0.36 15.13 -7.23
C GLU A 45 -0.36 13.60 -7.39
N LEU A 46 0.81 12.96 -7.21
CA LEU A 46 0.94 11.51 -7.22
C LEU A 46 0.10 10.87 -6.11
N GLY A 47 0.13 11.46 -4.91
CA GLY A 47 -0.69 11.03 -3.78
C GLY A 47 -2.18 11.05 -4.11
N LEU A 48 -2.69 12.17 -4.63
CA LEU A 48 -4.10 12.32 -5.02
C LEU A 48 -4.53 11.36 -6.13
N ARG A 49 -3.64 11.06 -7.09
CA ARG A 49 -3.90 10.04 -8.11
C ARG A 49 -3.89 8.63 -7.51
N GLY A 50 -2.96 8.38 -6.59
CA GLY A 50 -2.81 7.11 -5.87
C GLY A 50 -4.02 6.80 -5.00
N THR A 51 -4.56 7.78 -4.27
CA THR A 51 -5.74 7.57 -3.41
C THR A 51 -6.97 7.19 -4.22
N ARG A 52 -7.23 7.83 -5.36
CA ARG A 52 -8.33 7.44 -6.26
C ARG A 52 -8.20 5.99 -6.72
N LYS A 53 -6.99 5.56 -7.06
CA LYS A 53 -6.73 4.16 -7.44
C LYS A 53 -6.86 3.19 -6.27
N ALA A 54 -6.52 3.63 -5.06
CA ALA A 54 -6.72 2.83 -3.85
C ALA A 54 -8.22 2.67 -3.53
N GLU A 55 -9.04 3.69 -3.74
CA GLU A 55 -10.50 3.62 -3.59
C GLU A 55 -11.11 2.60 -4.58
N GLU A 56 -10.76 2.70 -5.87
CA GLU A 56 -11.19 1.72 -6.89
C GLU A 56 -10.79 0.28 -6.48
N ALA A 57 -9.58 0.11 -5.96
CA ALA A 57 -9.08 -1.19 -5.51
C ALA A 57 -9.81 -1.70 -4.26
N ALA A 58 -10.14 -0.81 -3.32
CA ALA A 58 -10.88 -1.15 -2.10
C ALA A 58 -12.31 -1.60 -2.42
N GLU A 59 -13.01 -0.90 -3.32
CA GLU A 59 -14.35 -1.30 -3.77
C GLU A 59 -14.29 -2.65 -4.49
N SER A 60 -13.30 -2.82 -5.39
CA SER A 60 -13.09 -4.09 -6.09
C SER A 60 -12.78 -5.24 -5.12
N ALA A 61 -12.02 -4.98 -4.05
CA ALA A 61 -11.73 -5.98 -3.02
C ALA A 61 -13.01 -6.35 -2.24
N ARG A 62 -13.84 -5.35 -1.89
CA ARG A 62 -15.13 -5.58 -1.22
C ARG A 62 -16.05 -6.46 -2.06
N LEU A 63 -16.16 -6.21 -3.36
CA LEU A 63 -16.97 -7.02 -4.26
C LEU A 63 -16.46 -8.46 -4.34
N LYS A 64 -15.15 -8.65 -4.53
CA LYS A 64 -14.54 -9.99 -4.58
C LYS A 64 -14.73 -10.78 -3.27
N ILE A 65 -14.62 -10.11 -2.12
CA ILE A 65 -14.89 -10.74 -0.83
C ILE A 65 -16.36 -11.15 -0.74
N SER A 66 -17.27 -10.32 -1.26
CA SER A 66 -18.69 -10.63 -1.31
C SER A 66 -18.98 -11.87 -2.18
N ASP A 67 -18.29 -11.99 -3.33
CA ASP A 67 -18.39 -13.18 -4.19
C ASP A 67 -17.93 -14.45 -3.47
N VAL A 68 -16.81 -14.39 -2.74
CA VAL A 68 -16.31 -15.52 -1.94
C VAL A 68 -17.29 -15.90 -0.82
N MET A 69 -17.89 -14.91 -0.16
CA MET A 69 -18.89 -15.15 0.89
C MET A 69 -20.18 -15.76 0.32
N ALA A 70 -20.59 -15.35 -0.89
CA ALA A 70 -21.72 -15.94 -1.58
C ALA A 70 -21.45 -17.42 -1.92
N GLU A 71 -20.28 -17.73 -2.48
CA GLU A 71 -19.89 -19.12 -2.79
C GLU A 71 -19.82 -19.98 -1.51
N ALA A 72 -19.27 -19.44 -0.41
CA ALA A 72 -19.20 -20.15 0.86
C ALA A 72 -20.59 -20.48 1.42
N ARG A 73 -21.56 -19.55 1.33
CA ARG A 73 -22.94 -19.77 1.79
C ARG A 73 -23.66 -20.82 0.96
N GLU A 74 -23.49 -20.78 -0.36
CA GLU A 74 -24.04 -21.80 -1.26
C GLU A 74 -23.55 -23.20 -0.88
N ARG A 75 -22.25 -23.35 -0.59
CA ARG A 75 -21.66 -24.62 -0.16
C ARG A 75 -22.18 -25.12 1.18
N VAL A 76 -22.53 -24.21 2.10
CA VAL A 76 -23.10 -24.54 3.41
C VAL A 76 -24.62 -24.77 3.33
N GLY A 77 -25.25 -24.47 2.20
CA GLY A 77 -26.69 -24.56 2.02
C GLY A 77 -27.47 -23.42 2.68
N GLU A 78 -26.81 -22.30 2.95
CA GLU A 78 -27.47 -21.08 3.45
C GLU A 78 -27.99 -20.24 2.28
N GLU A 79 -29.26 -19.81 2.34
CA GLU A 79 -29.80 -18.84 1.40
C GLU A 79 -29.20 -17.44 1.62
N ALA A 80 -28.93 -16.72 0.53
CA ALA A 80 -28.44 -15.35 0.61
C ALA A 80 -29.50 -14.46 1.28
N PRO A 81 -29.13 -13.62 2.26
CA PRO A 81 -30.06 -12.69 2.88
C PRO A 81 -30.66 -11.77 1.81
N THR A 82 -31.95 -11.49 1.91
CA THR A 82 -32.64 -10.56 1.01
C THR A 82 -31.89 -9.23 0.97
N PRO A 83 -31.71 -8.62 -0.22
CA PRO A 83 -31.03 -7.33 -0.34
C PRO A 83 -31.63 -6.33 0.64
N ALA A 84 -30.79 -5.71 1.47
CA ALA A 84 -31.26 -4.66 2.36
C ALA A 84 -31.80 -3.52 1.49
N VAL A 85 -33.11 -3.24 1.59
CA VAL A 85 -33.73 -2.08 0.95
C VAL A 85 -33.17 -0.84 1.64
N GLY A 86 -32.10 -0.26 1.09
CA GLY A 86 -31.59 1.03 1.53
C GLY A 86 -32.66 2.10 1.30
N HIS A 87 -32.92 2.91 2.32
CA HIS A 87 -33.85 4.04 2.24
C HIS A 87 -33.52 4.89 1.00
N ALA A 88 -34.47 5.04 0.09
CA ALA A 88 -34.28 5.84 -1.11
C ALA A 88 -33.97 7.28 -0.68
N HIS A 89 -32.80 7.79 -1.07
CA HIS A 89 -32.49 9.20 -0.88
C HIS A 89 -33.35 10.00 -1.87
N ASP A 90 -34.28 10.77 -1.32
CA ASP A 90 -35.11 11.69 -2.10
C ASP A 90 -34.20 12.81 -2.64
N HIS A 91 -34.11 12.90 -3.96
CA HIS A 91 -33.40 13.99 -4.63
C HIS A 91 -34.43 15.02 -5.07
N ASP A 92 -34.63 16.06 -4.25
CA ASP A 92 -35.37 17.25 -4.64
C ASP A 92 -34.69 17.88 -5.88
N HIS A 93 -35.48 18.08 -6.94
CA HIS A 93 -35.09 18.71 -8.20
C HIS A 93 -35.34 20.22 -8.18
#